data_AF-A0A8C7CUG4-F1
#
_entry.id   AF-A0A8C7CUG4-F1
#
_cell.length_a   1.000
_cell.length_b   1.000
_cell.length_c   1.000
_cell.angle_alpha   90.00
_cell.angle_beta   90.00
_cell.angle_gamma   90.00
#
_symmetry.space_group_name_H-M   'P 1'
#
loop_
_entity.id
_entity.type
_entity.pdbx_description
1 polymer ?
#
loop_
_entity_poly.entity_id
_entity_poly.type
_entity_poly.pdbx_seq_one_letter_code
_entity_poly.pdbx_strand_id
1 'polypeptide(L)' 'MLLFGNTFCPKNTPADVEDLDWSTREIELGLEYGAPVMNIGGHSLTFEDGQWILSETTAEYHLMEKELEKMKIHSRRKK' A
#
# COMPACT_ATOMS: atom_id res chain seq x y z
N MET A 1 8.58 8.41 29.78
CA MET A 1 7.21 7.99 30.16
C MET A 1 6.36 7.93 28.91
N LEU A 2 5.66 6.81 28.68
CA LEU A 2 4.66 6.71 27.62
C LEU A 2 3.28 6.94 28.24
N LEU A 3 2.60 8.02 27.85
CA LEU A 3 1.19 8.26 28.14
C LEU A 3 0.35 7.49 27.11
N PHE A 4 0.08 6.21 27.36
CA PHE A 4 -1.01 5.50 26.71
C PHE A 4 -2.06 5.15 27.76
N GLY A 5 -2.95 6.10 28.01
CA GLY A 5 -4.20 5.86 28.70
C GLY A 5 -5.33 5.79 27.68
N ASN A 6 -5.80 4.58 27.37
CA ASN A 6 -7.24 4.30 27.41
C ASN A 6 -7.46 2.78 27.46
N THR A 7 -7.91 2.34 28.63
CA THR A 7 -8.64 1.12 28.99
C THR A 7 -8.99 0.18 27.83
N PHE A 8 -8.23 -0.91 27.69
CA PHE A 8 -8.72 -2.12 27.02
C PHE A 8 -9.88 -2.65 27.87
N CYS A 9 -11.11 -2.52 27.38
CA CYS A 9 -12.29 -3.09 28.00
C CYS A 9 -12.55 -4.46 27.35
N PRO A 10 -12.20 -5.59 28.01
CA PRO A 10 -12.52 -6.92 27.52
C PRO A 10 -14.01 -7.19 27.81
N LYS A 11 -14.91 -6.53 27.07
CA LYS A 11 -16.35 -6.81 27.12
C LYS A 11 -16.90 -7.38 25.81
N ASN A 12 -16.01 -7.67 24.86
CA ASN A 12 -16.34 -8.55 23.77
C ASN A 12 -15.76 -9.91 24.17
N THR A 13 -16.61 -10.76 24.74
CA THR A 13 -16.44 -12.21 24.61
C THR A 13 -15.99 -12.50 23.17
N PRO A 14 -15.03 -13.42 22.93
CA PRO A 14 -14.71 -13.80 21.56
C PRO A 14 -16.04 -14.22 20.93
N ALA A 15 -16.52 -13.44 19.96
CA ALA A 15 -17.72 -13.81 19.24
C ALA A 15 -17.45 -15.20 18.69
N ASP A 16 -18.33 -16.17 18.98
CA ASP A 16 -18.29 -17.46 18.32
C ASP A 16 -18.34 -17.17 16.81
N VAL A 17 -17.19 -17.27 16.15
CA VAL A 17 -16.97 -16.96 14.72
C VAL A 17 -17.70 -17.99 13.82
N GLU A 18 -18.48 -18.88 14.43
CA GLU A 18 -19.15 -20.02 13.80
C GLU A 18 -20.59 -19.69 13.35
N ASP A 19 -21.24 -18.64 13.88
CA ASP A 19 -22.66 -18.31 13.59
C ASP A 19 -22.86 -17.08 12.69
N LEU A 20 -21.80 -16.38 12.30
CA LEU A 20 -21.90 -15.33 11.28
C LEU A 20 -21.79 -15.92 9.88
N ASP A 21 -22.71 -15.56 9.00
CA ASP A 21 -22.60 -15.88 7.58
C ASP A 21 -21.32 -15.24 7.00
N TRP A 22 -20.72 -15.93 6.03
CA TRP A 22 -19.42 -15.59 5.46
C TRP A 22 -19.33 -14.11 5.04
N SER A 23 -20.39 -13.58 4.44
CA SER A 23 -20.46 -12.21 3.94
C SER A 23 -20.48 -11.16 5.05
N THR A 24 -21.19 -11.39 6.16
CA THR A 24 -21.19 -10.45 7.29
C THR A 24 -19.83 -10.48 8.00
N ARG A 25 -19.19 -11.65 8.08
CA ARG A 25 -17.84 -11.76 8.65
C ARG A 25 -16.80 -10.96 7.88
N GLU A 26 -16.86 -10.98 6.54
CA GLU A 26 -15.93 -10.22 5.70
C GLU A 26 -16.06 -8.71 5.91
N ILE A 27 -17.29 -8.21 6.05
CA ILE A 27 -17.58 -6.78 6.24
C ILE A 27 -17.25 -6.32 7.66
N GLU A 28 -17.71 -7.07 8.67
CA GLU A 28 -17.53 -6.70 10.09
C GLU A 28 -16.07 -6.78 10.55
N LEU A 29 -15.31 -7.74 10.02
CA LEU A 29 -13.88 -7.90 10.34
C LEU A 29 -12.97 -7.10 9.40
N GLY A 30 -13.52 -6.43 8.38
CA GLY A 30 -12.73 -5.69 7.38
C GLY A 30 -11.79 -6.60 6.57
N LEU A 31 -12.21 -7.86 6.32
CA LEU A 31 -11.48 -8.84 5.52
C LEU A 31 -11.72 -8.63 4.02
N GLU A 32 -12.34 -7.53 3.60
CA GLU A 32 -12.38 -7.08 2.21
C GLU A 32 -10.97 -6.63 1.78
N TYR A 33 -10.09 -7.59 1.60
CA TYR A 33 -8.77 -7.37 1.04
C TYR A 33 -8.96 -7.03 -0.44
N GLY A 34 -8.84 -5.74 -0.78
CA GLY A 34 -8.85 -5.27 -2.15
C GLY A 34 -7.70 -5.84 -2.99
N ALA A 35 -7.54 -5.34 -4.21
CA ALA A 35 -6.47 -5.79 -5.12
C ALA A 35 -5.09 -5.75 -4.42
N PRO A 36 -4.25 -6.79 -4.56
CA PRO A 36 -2.94 -6.83 -3.93
C PRO A 36 -2.05 -5.67 -4.37
N VAL A 37 -1.56 -4.90 -3.39
CA VAL A 37 -0.62 -3.80 -3.58
C VAL A 37 0.63 -4.03 -2.73
N MET A 38 1.79 -3.60 -3.23
CA MET A 38 3.07 -3.76 -2.54
C MET A 38 3.91 -2.50 -2.67
N ASN A 39 4.61 -2.07 -1.61
CA ASN A 39 5.59 -0.99 -1.70
C ASN A 39 7.01 -1.52 -1.41
N ILE A 40 7.93 -1.35 -2.36
CA ILE A 40 9.34 -1.72 -2.19
C ILE A 40 10.19 -0.51 -2.55
N GLY A 41 11.01 -0.03 -1.61
CA GLY A 41 11.95 1.05 -1.88
C GLY A 41 11.30 2.36 -2.34
N GLY A 42 10.04 2.63 -1.93
CA GLY A 42 9.28 3.79 -2.38
C GLY A 42 8.49 3.56 -3.67
N HIS A 43 8.68 2.43 -4.35
CA HIS A 43 7.92 2.05 -5.53
C HIS A 43 6.66 1.30 -5.13
N SER A 44 5.50 1.74 -5.64
CA SER A 44 4.25 0.98 -5.49
C SER A 44 4.06 0.03 -6.68
N LEU A 45 3.73 -1.23 -6.38
CA LEU A 45 3.45 -2.30 -7.32
C LEU A 45 2.02 -2.83 -7.16
N THR A 46 1.37 -3.12 -8.27
CA THR A 46 0.07 -3.79 -8.34
C THR A 46 0.24 -5.16 -9.00
N PHE A 47 -0.59 -6.13 -8.63
CA PHE A 47 -0.55 -7.47 -9.21
C PHE A 47 -1.59 -7.60 -10.32
N GLU A 48 -1.12 -7.73 -11.57
CA GLU A 48 -1.95 -7.83 -12.78
C GLU A 48 -1.45 -9.01 -13.61
N ASP A 49 -2.36 -9.84 -14.14
CA ASP A 49 -2.03 -10.96 -15.05
C ASP A 49 -0.93 -11.93 -14.57
N GLY A 50 -0.80 -12.14 -13.25
CA GLY A 50 0.23 -13.03 -12.69
C GLY A 50 1.59 -12.36 -12.45
N GLN A 51 1.70 -11.06 -12.69
CA GLN A 51 2.94 -10.30 -12.60
C GLN A 51 2.78 -9.04 -11.72
N TRP A 52 3.85 -8.67 -11.01
CA TRP A 52 3.92 -7.38 -10.32
C TRP A 52 4.33 -6.27 -11.29
N ILE A 53 3.47 -5.27 -11.44
CA ILE A 53 3.64 -4.12 -12.33
C ILE A 53 3.87 -2.87 -11.48
N LEU A 54 4.76 -1.98 -11.90
CA LEU A 54 4.89 -0.65 -11.28
C LEU A 54 3.61 0.15 -11.54
N SER A 55 3.07 0.77 -10.49
CA SER A 55 1.95 1.70 -10.64
C SER A 55 2.30 2.80 -11.64
N GLU A 56 1.36 3.18 -12.51
CA GLU A 56 1.54 4.19 -13.57
C GLU A 56 2.20 5.46 -13.04
N THR A 57 1.72 5.98 -11.91
CA THR A 57 2.27 7.17 -11.25
C THR A 57 3.73 7.01 -10.84
N THR A 58 4.12 5.83 -10.39
CA THR A 58 5.52 5.53 -10.02
C THR A 58 6.38 5.39 -11.28
N ALA A 59 5.89 4.70 -12.31
CA ALA A 59 6.60 4.53 -13.57
C ALA A 59 6.89 5.88 -14.26
N GLU A 60 5.91 6.78 -14.30
CA GLU A 60 6.06 8.14 -14.82
C GLU A 60 7.08 8.97 -14.03
N TYR A 61 7.06 8.89 -12.70
CA TYR A 61 7.99 9.61 -11.84
C TYR A 61 9.46 9.22 -12.13
N HIS A 62 9.76 7.92 -12.21
CA HIS A 62 11.13 7.48 -12.52
C HIS A 62 11.57 7.84 -13.93
N LEU A 63 10.66 7.84 -14.89
CA LEU A 63 10.96 8.33 -16.24
C LEU A 63 11.30 9.83 -16.20
N MET A 64 10.51 10.63 -15.48
CA MET A 64 10.74 12.06 -15.32
C MET A 64 12.06 12.37 -14.62
N GLU A 65 12.42 11.66 -13.54
CA GLU A 65 13.72 11.82 -12.88
C GLU A 65 14.89 11.56 -13.83
N LYS A 66 14.78 10.51 -14.65
CA LYS A 66 15.82 10.15 -15.62
C LYS A 66 15.99 11.22 -16.70
N GLU A 67 14.89 11.76 -17.22
CA GLU A 67 14.96 12.86 -18.21
C GLU A 67 15.50 14.15 -17.60
N LEU A 68 15.14 14.47 -16.36
CA LEU A 68 15.69 15.61 -15.61
C LEU A 68 17.20 15.48 -15.43
N GLU A 69 17.69 14.29 -15.08
CA GLU A 69 19.12 14.04 -14.90
C GLU A 69 19.89 14.18 -16.22
N LYS A 70 19.35 13.64 -17.32
CA LYS A 70 19.93 13.85 -18.66
C LYS A 70 20.01 15.33 -19.03
N MET A 71 18.96 16.10 -18.72
CA MET A 71 18.93 17.54 -18.99
C MET A 71 20.02 18.28 -18.21
N LYS A 72 20.19 17.98 -16.92
CA LYS A 72 21.26 18.57 -16.09
C LYS A 72 22.65 18.28 -16.66
N ILE A 73 22.90 17.04 -17.08
CA ILE A 73 24.18 16.64 -17.68
C ILE A 73 24.42 17.41 -19.00
N HIS A 74 23.40 17.54 -19.85
CA HIS A 74 23.53 18.26 -21.13
C HIS A 74 23.78 19.75 -20.93
N SER A 75 23.10 20.37 -19.96
CA SER A 75 23.32 21.78 -19.59
C SER A 75 24.75 22.03 -19.10
N ARG A 76 25.30 21.11 -18.28
CA ARG A 76 26.69 21.21 -17.80
C ARG A 76 27.73 21.11 -18.91
N ARG A 77 27.46 20.31 -19.96
CA ARG A 77 28.40 20.13 -21.09
C ARG A 77 28.44 21.32 -22.06
N LYS A 78 27.44 22.19 -22.03
CA LYS A 78 27.35 23.36 -22.91
C LYS A 78 27.91 24.65 -22.28
N LYS A 79 28.54 24.55 -21.12
CA LYS A 79 29.12 25.67 -20.35
C LYS A 79 30.62 25.48 -20.26
#